data_AF-A0A2T2TFW8-F1
#
_entry.id   AF-A0A2T2TFW8-F1
#
_cell.length_a   1.000
_cell.length_b   1.000
_cell.length_c   1.000
_cell.angle_alpha   90.00
_cell.angle_beta   90.00
_cell.angle_gamma   90.00
#
_symmetry.space_group_name_H-M   'P 1'
#
loop_
_entity.id
_entity.type
_entity.pdbx_description
1 polymer ?
#
loop_
_entity_poly.entity_id
_entity_poly.type
_entity_poly.pdbx_seq_one_letter_code
_entity_poly.pdbx_strand_id
1 'polypeptide(L)'
;MNTLVPYAVWAIIIVIGLGAACILVFGLRNLVQGKVRPLTIGLIAVPFVIFALLGLMMSTWALAAMWTVVVMFALGLLALLGASVWGLFT
;
A
#
# COMPACT_ATOMS: atom_id res chain seq x y z
N MET A 1 30.92 11.09 4.35
CA MET A 1 29.49 11.49 4.54
C MET A 1 28.66 11.36 3.24
N ASN A 2 29.26 11.48 2.04
CA ASN A 2 28.52 11.35 0.77
C ASN A 2 28.08 9.93 0.36
N THR A 3 28.63 8.86 0.95
CA THR A 3 28.27 7.47 0.62
C THR A 3 27.26 6.85 1.58
N LEU A 4 27.08 7.42 2.78
CA LEU A 4 26.18 6.88 3.80
C LEU A 4 24.71 7.02 3.38
N VAL A 5 24.35 8.17 2.79
CA VAL A 5 22.98 8.49 2.37
C VAL A 5 22.46 7.49 1.31
N PRO A 6 23.19 7.19 0.22
CA PRO A 6 22.75 6.18 -0.74
C PRO A 6 22.53 4.79 -0.12
N TYR A 7 23.42 4.32 0.76
CA TYR A 7 23.27 3.02 1.41
C TYR A 7 22.08 2.97 2.37
N ALA A 8 21.84 4.06 3.11
CA ALA A 8 20.67 4.18 3.97
C ALA A 8 19.36 4.14 3.16
N VAL A 9 19.32 4.83 2.01
CA VAL A 9 18.16 4.79 1.10
C VAL A 9 17.91 3.37 0.59
N TRP A 10 18.95 2.67 0.14
CA TRP A 10 18.83 1.27 -0.30
C TRP A 10 18.37 0.33 0.83
N ALA A 11 18.90 0.49 2.04
CA ALA A 11 18.48 -0.30 3.19
C ALA A 11 17.00 -0.09 3.50
N ILE A 12 16.52 1.16 3.47
CA ILE A 12 15.10 1.49 3.68
C ILE A 12 14.23 0.83 2.61
N ILE A 13 14.61 0.93 1.33
CA ILE A 13 13.85 0.31 0.23
C ILE A 13 13.75 -1.20 0.42
N ILE A 14 14.86 -1.86 0.78
CA ILE A 14 14.89 -3.31 1.02
C ILE A 14 13.98 -3.68 2.21
N VAL A 15 14.08 -2.94 3.32
CA VAL A 15 13.25 -3.20 4.51
C VAL A 15 11.76 -3.01 4.21
N ILE A 16 11.40 -1.95 3.48
CA ILE A 16 10.02 -1.72 3.05
C ILE A 16 9.53 -2.84 2.13
N GLY A 17 10.34 -3.25 1.15
CA GLY A 17 10.02 -4.35 0.24
C GLY A 17 9.82 -5.68 0.96
N LEU A 18 10.70 -6.00 1.92
CA LEU A 18 10.56 -7.20 2.76
C LEU A 18 9.33 -7.14 3.66
N GLY A 19 9.05 -5.97 4.27
CA GLY A 19 7.84 -5.76 5.06
C GLY A 19 6.57 -5.99 4.24
N ALA A 20 6.52 -5.44 3.03
CA ALA A 20 5.43 -5.67 2.09
C ALA A 20 5.26 -7.15 1.74
N ALA A 21 6.35 -7.84 1.42
CA ALA A 21 6.34 -9.27 1.11
C ALA A 21 5.83 -10.11 2.31
N CYS A 22 6.29 -9.82 3.52
CA CYS A 22 5.83 -10.47 4.75
C CYS A 22 4.31 -10.25 4.95
N ILE A 23 3.82 -9.02 4.80
CA ILE A 23 2.39 -8.70 4.94
C ILE A 23 1.55 -9.53 3.94
N LEU A 24 2.01 -9.63 2.68
CA LEU A 24 1.29 -10.40 1.66
C LEU A 24 1.32 -11.90 1.96
N VAL A 25 2.47 -12.46 2.31
CA VAL A 25 2.62 -13.90 2.60
C VAL A 25 1.85 -14.30 3.85
N PHE A 26 2.00 -13.57 4.95
CA PHE A 26 1.27 -13.86 6.18
C PHE A 26 -0.21 -13.53 6.04
N GLY A 27 -0.58 -12.52 5.25
CA GLY A 27 -1.95 -12.22 4.85
C GLY A 27 -2.60 -13.42 4.14
N LEU A 28 -1.98 -13.91 3.06
CA LEU A 28 -2.48 -15.08 2.33
C LEU A 28 -2.56 -16.32 3.22
N ARG A 29 -1.54 -16.58 4.05
CA ARG A 29 -1.56 -17.71 4.97
C ARG A 29 -2.74 -17.62 5.94
N ASN A 30 -2.99 -16.45 6.52
CA ASN A 30 -4.10 -16.24 7.43
C ASN A 30 -5.48 -16.33 6.74
N LEU A 31 -5.55 -15.96 5.46
CA LEU A 31 -6.73 -16.16 4.61
C LEU A 31 -7.05 -17.65 4.45
N VAL A 32 -6.06 -18.44 4.04
CA VAL A 32 -6.21 -19.89 3.82
C VAL A 32 -6.57 -20.61 5.12
N GLN A 33 -6.06 -20.13 6.25
CA GLN A 33 -6.37 -20.66 7.58
C GLN A 33 -7.73 -20.20 8.12
N GLY A 34 -8.49 -19.37 7.40
CA GLY A 34 -9.80 -18.87 7.84
C GLY A 34 -9.77 -17.94 9.05
N LYS A 35 -8.58 -17.46 9.45
CA LYS A 35 -8.40 -16.63 10.66
C LYS A 35 -8.80 -15.17 10.45
N VAL A 36 -8.91 -14.74 9.20
CA VAL A 36 -9.15 -13.34 8.82
C VAL A 36 -10.16 -13.30 7.67
N ARG A 37 -11.07 -12.32 7.71
CA ARG A 37 -12.04 -12.11 6.64
C ARG A 37 -11.33 -11.73 5.33
N PRO A 38 -11.70 -12.32 4.18
CA PRO A 38 -11.10 -12.00 2.89
C PRO A 38 -11.13 -10.52 2.53
N LEU A 39 -12.21 -9.85 2.92
CA LEU A 39 -12.39 -8.42 2.70
C LEU A 39 -11.31 -7.58 3.39
N THR A 40 -10.90 -7.96 4.61
CA THR A 40 -9.88 -7.27 5.38
C THR A 40 -8.51 -7.39 4.72
N ILE A 41 -8.16 -8.58 4.24
CA ILE A 41 -6.88 -8.81 3.55
C ILE A 41 -6.88 -8.10 2.19
N GLY A 42 -8.00 -8.13 1.47
CA GLY A 42 -8.18 -7.38 0.23
C GLY A 42 -7.89 -5.90 0.44
N LEU A 43 -8.47 -5.29 1.48
CA LEU A 43 -8.25 -3.87 1.81
C LEU A 43 -6.78 -3.54 2.13
N ILE A 44 -6.10 -4.41 2.88
CA ILE A 44 -4.67 -4.25 3.23
C ILE A 44 -3.79 -4.39 1.97
N ALA A 45 -4.21 -5.19 0.99
CA ALA A 45 -3.47 -5.39 -0.24
C ALA A 45 -3.62 -4.22 -1.24
N VAL A 46 -4.68 -3.40 -1.14
CA VAL A 46 -4.98 -2.31 -2.09
C VAL A 46 -3.78 -1.40 -2.38
N PRO A 47 -3.04 -0.86 -1.38
CA PRO A 47 -1.91 0.03 -1.65
C PRO A 47 -0.80 -0.66 -2.44
N PHE A 48 -0.53 -1.95 -2.16
CA PHE A 48 0.50 -2.72 -2.84
C PHE A 48 0.11 -3.05 -4.28
N VAL A 49 -1.17 -3.35 -4.53
CA VAL A 49 -1.69 -3.59 -5.88
C VAL A 49 -1.62 -2.30 -6.70
N ILE A 50 -2.04 -1.17 -6.15
CA ILE A 50 -1.94 0.14 -6.82
C ILE A 50 -0.48 0.46 -7.14
N PHE A 51 0.42 0.27 -6.18
CA PHE A 51 1.86 0.48 -6.40
C PHE A 51 2.42 -0.41 -7.50
N ALA A 52 2.08 -1.69 -7.52
CA ALA A 52 2.51 -2.62 -8.56
C ALA A 52 2.00 -2.19 -9.94
N LEU A 53 0.73 -1.84 -10.06
CA LEU A 53 0.13 -1.38 -11.31
C LEU A 53 0.77 -0.07 -11.80
N LEU A 54 0.95 0.91 -10.92
CA LEU A 54 1.62 2.17 -11.27
C LEU A 54 3.09 1.95 -11.62
N GLY A 55 3.77 1.02 -10.94
CA GLY A 55 5.16 0.64 -11.24
C GLY A 55 5.32 0.05 -12.64
N LEU A 56 4.32 -0.68 -13.13
CA LEU A 56 4.30 -1.21 -14.50
C LEU A 56 3.95 -0.15 -15.56
N MET A 57 3.24 0.91 -15.18
CA MET A 57 2.78 1.96 -16.12
C MET A 57 3.73 3.16 -16.20
N MET A 58 4.53 3.42 -15.17
CA MET A 58 5.33 4.63 -15.03
C MET A 58 6.82 4.40 -15.31
N SER A 59 7.54 5.47 -15.70
CA SER A 59 8.96 5.35 -16.09
C SER A 59 9.90 5.03 -14.93
N THR A 60 9.52 5.36 -13.69
CA THR A 60 10.35 5.11 -12.51
C THR A 60 9.50 4.62 -11.34
N TRP A 61 10.05 3.64 -10.59
CA TRP A 61 9.43 3.10 -9.38
C TRP A 61 9.26 4.15 -8.28
N ALA A 62 10.17 5.13 -8.21
CA ALA A 62 10.05 6.25 -7.29
C ALA A 62 8.80 7.10 -7.60
N LEU A 63 8.55 7.39 -8.88
CA LEU A 63 7.37 8.13 -9.31
C LEU A 63 6.08 7.33 -9.07
N ALA A 64 6.09 6.01 -9.31
CA ALA A 64 4.98 5.14 -8.95
C ALA A 64 4.68 5.15 -7.44
N ALA A 65 5.71 5.16 -6.59
CA ALA A 65 5.53 5.22 -5.13
C ALA A 65 4.89 6.54 -4.71
N MET A 66 5.36 7.67 -5.24
CA MET A 66 4.78 8.99 -4.98
C MET A 66 3.31 9.04 -5.41
N TRP A 67 2.99 8.56 -6.61
CA TRP A 67 1.62 8.54 -7.10
C TRP A 67 0.73 7.58 -6.31
N THR A 68 1.24 6.46 -5.83
CA THR A 68 0.49 5.55 -4.95
C THR A 68 0.04 6.27 -3.69
N VAL A 69 0.92 7.06 -3.06
CA VAL A 69 0.56 7.86 -1.88
C VAL A 69 -0.55 8.85 -2.21
N VAL A 70 -0.43 9.56 -3.34
CA VAL A 70 -1.45 10.53 -3.79
C VAL A 70 -2.79 9.86 -4.03
N VAL A 71 -2.81 8.71 -4.72
CA VAL A 71 -4.04 7.95 -5.01
C VAL A 71 -4.66 7.44 -3.72
N MET A 72 -3.87 6.86 -2.81
CA MET A 72 -4.36 6.39 -1.51
C MET A 72 -4.94 7.53 -0.67
N PHE A 73 -4.32 8.70 -0.71
CA PHE A 73 -4.83 9.89 -0.04
C PHE A 73 -6.17 10.33 -0.65
N ALA A 74 -6.29 10.37 -1.97
CA ALA A 74 -7.54 10.70 -2.65
C ALA A 74 -8.67 9.69 -2.33
N LEU A 75 -8.36 8.40 -2.34
CA LEU A 75 -9.29 7.34 -1.92
C LEU A 75 -9.73 7.52 -0.46
N GLY A 76 -8.80 7.89 0.43
CA GLY A 76 -9.10 8.20 1.82
C GLY A 76 -10.06 9.39 1.97
N LEU A 77 -9.84 10.47 1.20
CA LEU A 77 -10.74 11.63 1.18
C LEU A 77 -12.14 11.25 0.66
N LEU A 78 -12.21 10.46 -0.41
CA LEU A 78 -13.50 9.98 -0.94
C LEU A 78 -14.23 9.09 0.06
N ALA A 79 -13.51 8.21 0.76
CA ALA A 79 -14.07 7.36 1.80
C ALA A 79 -14.60 8.20 2.97
N LEU A 80 -13.85 9.21 3.40
CA LEU A 80 -14.28 10.13 4.46
C LEU A 80 -15.53 10.91 4.03
N LEU A 81 -15.52 11.49 2.83
CA LEU A 81 -16.65 12.23 2.28
C LEU A 81 -17.90 11.34 2.18
N GLY A 82 -17.75 10.13 1.64
CA GLY A 82 -18.83 9.16 1.53
C GLY A 82 -19.40 8.78 2.89
N ALA A 83 -18.53 8.53 3.89
CA ALA A 83 -18.95 8.23 5.25
C ALA A 83 -19.69 9.41 5.90
N SER A 84 -19.19 10.64 5.72
CA SER A 84 -19.85 11.85 6.23
C SER A 84 -21.21 12.09 5.60
N VAL A 85 -21.33 11.93 4.27
CA VAL A 85 -22.61 12.09 3.57
C VAL A 85 -23.60 11.01 3.98
N TRP A 86 -23.17 9.76 4.07
CA TRP A 86 -24.03 8.65 4.51
C TRP A 86 -24.54 8.86 5.94
N GLY A 87 -23.68 9.37 6.82
CA GLY A 87 -24.04 9.73 8.19
C GLY A 87 -25.07 10.86 8.33
N LEU A 88 -25.41 11.57 7.25
CA LEU A 88 -26.53 12.54 7.26
C LEU A 88 -27.88 11.86 7.06
N PHE A 89 -27.90 10.64 6.51
CA PHE A 89 -29.11 9.90 6.16
C PHE A 89 -29.41 8.73 7.13
N THR A 90 -28.55 8.52 8.13
CA THR A 90 -28.69 7.51 9.20
C THR A 90 -28.71 8.18 10.55
#